data_AF-A0A954MXG9-F1
#
_entry.id   AF-A0A954MXG9-F1
#
_cell.length_a   1.000
_cell.length_b   1.000
_cell.length_c   1.000
_cell.angle_alpha   90.00
_cell.angle_beta   90.00
_cell.angle_gamma   90.00
#
_symmetry.space_group_name_H-M   'P 1'
#
loop_
_entity.id
_entity.type
_entity.pdbx_description
1 polymer ?
#
loop_
_entity_poly.entity_id
_entity_poly.type
_entity_poly.pdbx_seq_one_letter_code
_entity_poly.pdbx_strand_id
1 'polypeptide(L)'
;MSRTPQQEIDHLREEINRHNRLYYVENRTEISDLEFDRLLKRLQTLEAEHPEFDSPESPTRKVGGEPIEGFVNVPHRLPMLSIDNVYDEAGVREFDERVRKHLEPDEQLEYTIEYKIDGVAIALIYERGKLTQALTRGDGRTGDDITHNA
;
A
#
# COMPACT_ATOMS: atom_id res chain seq x y z
N MET A 1 22.86 37.55 -2.43
CA MET A 1 24.03 36.81 -2.96
C MET A 1 23.49 35.53 -3.58
N SER A 2 23.91 35.17 -4.80
CA SER A 2 23.50 33.89 -5.41
C SER A 2 24.05 32.75 -4.57
N ARG A 3 23.21 31.73 -4.29
CA ARG A 3 23.69 30.49 -3.68
C ARG A 3 24.74 29.84 -4.59
N THR A 4 25.74 29.21 -3.98
CA THR A 4 26.63 28.32 -4.73
C THR A 4 25.87 27.07 -5.18
N PRO A 5 26.35 26.33 -6.20
CA PRO A 5 25.69 25.10 -6.63
C PRO A 5 25.47 24.10 -5.50
N GLN A 6 26.46 23.92 -4.62
CA GLN A 6 26.34 23.07 -3.43
C GLN A 6 25.24 23.52 -2.48
N GLN A 7 25.19 24.83 -2.17
CA GLN A 7 24.16 25.39 -1.28
C GLN A 7 22.75 25.24 -1.85
N GLU A 8 22.60 25.32 -3.17
CA GLU A 8 21.31 25.12 -3.83
C GLU A 8 20.90 23.65 -3.85
N ILE A 9 21.85 22.73 -4.09
CA ILE A 9 21.62 21.29 -3.99
C ILE A 9 21.18 20.91 -2.58
N ASP A 10 21.90 21.36 -1.55
CA ASP A 10 21.57 21.05 -0.16
C ASP A 10 20.18 21.59 0.23
N HIS A 11 19.87 22.83 -0.17
CA HIS A 11 18.56 23.42 0.06
C HIS A 11 17.44 22.64 -0.64
N LEU A 12 17.63 22.22 -1.89
CA LEU A 12 16.63 21.44 -2.62
C LEU A 12 16.43 20.06 -1.98
N ARG A 13 17.52 19.40 -1.52
CA ARG A 13 17.43 18.13 -0.79
C ARG A 13 16.61 18.30 0.49
N GLU A 14 16.88 19.34 1.28
CA GLU A 14 16.13 19.64 2.50
C GLU A 14 14.64 19.88 2.23
N GLU A 15 14.31 20.74 1.26
CA GLU A 15 12.91 21.06 0.92
C GLU A 15 12.16 19.84 0.37
N ILE A 16 12.77 19.05 -0.51
CA ILE A 16 12.14 17.85 -1.06
C ILE A 16 11.92 16.81 0.05
N ASN A 17 12.90 16.60 0.94
CA ASN A 17 12.74 15.68 2.06
C ASN A 17 11.67 16.17 3.05
N ARG A 18 11.55 17.48 3.29
CA ARG A 18 10.48 18.08 4.08
C ARG A 18 9.12 17.78 3.48
N HIS A 19 8.95 17.98 2.17
CA HIS A 19 7.70 17.69 1.47
C HIS A 19 7.37 16.20 1.42
N ASN A 20 8.38 15.34 1.21
CA ASN A 20 8.21 13.89 1.31
C ASN A 20 7.73 13.47 2.70
N ARG A 21 8.35 13.99 3.77
CA ARG A 21 7.91 13.72 5.14
C ARG A 21 6.48 14.20 5.37
N LEU A 22 6.14 15.42 4.95
CA LEU A 22 4.78 15.95 5.09
C LEU A 22 3.77 15.04 4.40
N TYR A 23 4.08 14.60 3.18
CA TYR A 23 3.21 13.73 2.39
C TYR A 23 3.10 12.31 2.98
N TYR A 24 4.22 11.63 3.19
CA TYR A 24 4.25 10.22 3.57
C TYR A 24 4.04 9.96 5.07
N VAL A 25 4.47 10.87 5.95
CA VAL A 25 4.42 10.67 7.41
C VAL A 25 3.28 11.46 8.03
N GLU A 26 3.08 12.70 7.60
CA GLU A 26 2.12 13.63 8.23
C GLU A 26 0.77 13.70 7.48
N ASN A 27 0.65 12.97 6.37
CA ASN A 27 -0.53 12.94 5.48
C ASN A 27 -1.04 14.36 5.13
N ARG A 28 -0.09 15.25 4.83
CA ARG A 28 -0.30 16.68 4.61
C ARG A 28 0.46 17.16 3.37
N THR A 29 -0.23 17.93 2.53
CA THR A 29 0.35 18.48 1.30
C THR A 29 0.42 20.01 1.40
N GLU A 30 1.60 20.59 1.18
CA GLU A 30 1.81 22.05 1.19
C GLU A 30 1.98 22.65 -0.21
N ILE A 31 2.42 21.84 -1.18
CA ILE A 31 2.66 22.24 -2.57
C ILE A 31 1.99 21.26 -3.52
N SER A 32 1.63 21.72 -4.71
CA SER A 32 1.07 20.84 -5.74
C SER A 32 2.13 19.89 -6.32
N ASP A 33 1.69 18.77 -6.90
CA ASP A 33 2.56 17.80 -7.56
C ASP A 33 3.46 18.46 -8.62
N LEU A 34 2.92 19.42 -9.38
CA LEU A 34 3.67 20.18 -10.38
C LEU A 34 4.81 21.00 -9.77
N GLU A 35 4.59 21.57 -8.57
CA GLU A 35 5.62 22.33 -7.86
C GLU A 35 6.70 21.39 -7.31
N PHE A 36 6.30 20.25 -6.75
CA PHE A 36 7.23 19.22 -6.29
C PHE A 36 8.10 18.68 -7.43
N ASP A 37 7.49 18.35 -8.58
CA ASP A 37 8.18 17.89 -9.78
C ASP A 37 9.22 18.91 -10.28
N ARG A 38 8.91 20.21 -10.17
CA ARG A 38 9.85 21.27 -10.53
C ARG A 38 11.06 21.30 -9.60
N LEU A 39 10.86 21.13 -8.29
CA LEU A 39 11.96 21.05 -7.33
C LEU A 39 12.83 19.83 -7.61
N LEU A 40 12.22 18.65 -7.79
CA LEU A 40 12.91 17.40 -8.05
C LEU A 40 13.71 17.46 -9.36
N LYS A 41 13.11 17.97 -10.43
CA LYS A 41 13.79 18.15 -11.72
C LYS A 41 14.95 19.14 -11.65
N ARG A 42 14.81 20.21 -10.87
CA ARG A 42 15.89 21.17 -10.64
C ARG A 42 17.06 20.52 -9.91
N LEU A 43 16.79 19.72 -8.87
CA LEU A 43 17.81 18.97 -8.15
C LEU A 43 18.52 17.98 -9.07
N GLN A 44 17.78 17.18 -9.86
CA GLN A 44 18.35 16.26 -10.85
C GLN A 44 19.28 16.95 -11.85
N THR A 45 18.89 18.14 -12.32
CA THR A 45 19.71 18.93 -13.26
C THR A 45 21.02 19.36 -12.60
N LEU A 46 20.95 19.89 -11.38
CA LEU A 46 22.14 20.34 -10.65
C LEU A 46 23.08 19.20 -10.28
N GLU A 47 22.55 18.03 -9.89
CA GLU A 47 23.36 16.84 -9.59
C GLU A 47 24.04 16.28 -10.85
N ALA A 48 23.41 16.39 -12.02
CA ALA A 48 24.01 16.02 -13.29
C ALA A 48 25.10 17.00 -13.75
N GLU A 49 24.91 18.30 -13.51
CA GLU A 49 25.88 19.36 -13.81
C GLU A 49 27.08 19.36 -12.84
N HIS A 50 26.87 18.89 -11.62
CA HIS A 50 27.89 18.84 -10.56
C HIS A 50 28.02 17.43 -9.93
N PRO A 51 28.59 16.45 -10.66
CA PRO A 51 28.77 15.08 -10.16
C PRO A 51 29.61 15.00 -8.87
N GLU A 52 30.42 16.01 -8.56
CA GLU A 52 31.20 16.12 -7.33
C GLU A 52 30.34 16.19 -6.05
N PHE A 53 29.06 16.54 -6.16
CA PHE A 53 28.10 16.60 -5.04
C PHE A 53 27.13 15.42 -5.00
N ASP A 54 27.40 14.38 -5.79
CA ASP A 54 26.60 13.17 -5.81
C ASP A 54 26.48 12.54 -4.42
N SER A 55 25.28 12.10 -4.06
CA SER A 55 25.00 11.45 -2.78
C SER A 55 24.04 10.28 -2.96
N PRO A 56 24.35 9.08 -2.42
CA PRO A 56 23.42 7.96 -2.43
C PRO A 56 22.13 8.26 -1.65
N GLU A 57 22.17 9.19 -0.71
CA GLU A 57 21.02 9.61 0.10
C GLU A 57 20.14 10.68 -0.57
N SER A 58 20.46 11.06 -1.81
CA SER A 58 19.68 12.07 -2.53
C SER A 58 18.24 11.60 -2.76
N PRO A 59 17.22 12.46 -2.54
CA PRO A 59 15.83 12.12 -2.85
C PRO A 59 15.59 11.85 -4.34
N THR A 60 16.49 12.24 -5.24
CA THR A 60 16.42 11.87 -6.67
C THR A 60 16.68 10.39 -6.92
N ARG A 61 17.27 9.68 -5.94
CA ARG A 61 17.56 8.24 -5.99
C ARG A 61 16.56 7.39 -5.20
N LYS A 62 15.74 8.00 -4.35
CA LYS A 62 14.67 7.31 -3.61
C LYS A 62 13.42 7.21 -4.49
N VAL A 63 13.01 5.99 -4.86
CA VAL A 63 11.73 5.72 -5.53
C VAL A 63 10.72 5.31 -4.46
N GLY A 64 9.74 6.16 -4.21
CA GLY A 64 8.83 6.00 -3.07
C GLY A 64 9.38 6.66 -1.80
N GLY A 65 8.49 6.95 -0.84
CA GLY A 65 8.79 7.68 0.38
C GLY A 65 9.82 7.02 1.30
N GLU A 66 10.04 7.63 2.46
CA GLU A 66 10.91 7.04 3.48
C GLU A 66 10.45 5.61 3.83
N PRO A 67 11.37 4.65 4.01
CA PRO A 67 11.04 3.33 4.51
C PRO A 67 10.28 3.46 5.83
N ILE A 68 9.10 2.87 5.92
CA ILE A 68 8.41 2.73 7.21
C ILE A 68 9.30 1.89 8.14
N GLU A 69 9.42 2.27 9.42
CA GLU A 69 10.23 1.54 10.42
C GLU A 69 9.75 0.09 10.60
N GLY A 70 8.52 -0.20 10.19
CA GLY A 70 7.91 -1.52 10.13
C GLY A 70 6.39 -1.40 10.03
N PHE A 71 5.72 -2.51 9.77
CA PHE A 71 4.28 -2.55 9.84
C PHE A 71 3.82 -2.73 11.29
N VAL A 72 2.77 -1.97 11.67
CA VAL A 72 2.09 -2.19 12.94
C VAL A 72 1.11 -3.33 12.75
N ASN A 73 1.24 -4.37 13.58
CA ASN A 73 0.32 -5.49 13.53
C ASN A 73 -0.94 -5.18 14.35
N VAL A 74 -2.10 -5.30 13.72
CA VAL A 74 -3.41 -4.92 14.26
C VAL A 74 -4.34 -6.15 14.21
N PRO A 75 -5.10 -6.42 15.28
CA PRO A 75 -6.08 -7.49 15.26
C PRO A 75 -7.24 -7.15 14.31
N HIS A 76 -7.64 -8.13 13.52
CA HIS A 76 -8.84 -8.03 12.69
C HIS A 76 -10.08 -7.99 13.58
N ARG A 77 -11.04 -7.12 13.22
CA ARG A 77 -12.34 -7.04 13.92
C ARG A 77 -13.12 -8.37 13.81
N LEU A 78 -13.01 -9.03 12.67
CA LEU A 78 -13.53 -10.37 12.39
C LEU A 78 -12.44 -11.20 11.71
N PRO A 79 -12.26 -12.48 12.05
CA PRO A 79 -11.25 -13.30 11.40
C PRO A 79 -11.45 -13.37 9.87
N MET A 80 -10.37 -13.14 9.12
CA MET A 80 -10.34 -13.35 7.68
C MET A 80 -10.11 -14.84 7.38
N LEU A 81 -11.16 -15.51 6.90
CA LEU A 81 -11.14 -16.94 6.60
C LEU A 81 -10.29 -17.26 5.37
N SER A 82 -9.77 -18.49 5.33
CA SER A 82 -9.28 -19.12 4.10
C SER A 82 -10.38 -19.97 3.47
N ILE A 83 -10.18 -20.31 2.21
CA ILE A 83 -11.02 -21.27 1.49
C ILE A 83 -10.25 -22.58 1.31
N ASP A 84 -10.97 -23.70 1.36
CA ASP A 84 -10.42 -25.01 1.00
C ASP A 84 -10.29 -25.12 -0.53
N ASN A 85 -9.35 -25.95 -0.98
CA ASN A 85 -9.12 -26.19 -2.39
C ASN A 85 -9.75 -27.50 -2.85
N VAL A 86 -10.20 -27.52 -4.10
CA VAL A 86 -10.60 -28.71 -4.84
C VAL A 86 -9.88 -28.69 -6.17
N TYR A 87 -9.40 -29.85 -6.63
CA TYR A 87 -8.54 -29.97 -7.81
C TYR A 87 -9.19 -30.73 -8.97
N ASP A 88 -10.35 -31.34 -8.76
CA ASP A 88 -11.06 -32.13 -9.76
C ASP A 88 -12.59 -32.01 -9.60
N GLU A 89 -13.31 -32.52 -10.59
CA GLU A 89 -14.77 -32.50 -10.61
C GLU A 89 -15.40 -33.32 -9.48
N ALA A 90 -14.78 -34.44 -9.10
CA ALA A 90 -15.30 -35.31 -8.05
C ALA A 90 -15.33 -34.59 -6.70
N GLY A 91 -14.26 -33.87 -6.35
CA GLY A 91 -14.21 -33.07 -5.14
C GLY A 91 -15.23 -31.93 -5.12
N VAL A 92 -15.59 -31.36 -6.28
CA VAL A 92 -16.65 -30.33 -6.36
C VAL A 92 -18.01 -30.95 -6.06
N ARG A 93 -18.26 -32.17 -6.58
CA ARG A 93 -19.50 -32.92 -6.29
C ARG A 93 -19.60 -33.31 -4.81
N GLU A 94 -18.50 -33.77 -4.21
CA GLU A 94 -18.45 -34.07 -2.77
C GLU A 94 -18.72 -32.84 -1.90
N PHE A 95 -18.18 -31.68 -2.31
CA PHE A 95 -18.49 -30.41 -1.66
C PHE A 95 -19.99 -30.08 -1.74
N ASP A 96 -20.60 -30.18 -2.92
CA ASP A 96 -22.05 -29.95 -3.10
C ASP A 96 -22.90 -30.90 -2.25
N GLU A 97 -22.58 -32.19 -2.24
CA GLU A 97 -23.26 -33.17 -1.40
C GLU A 97 -23.15 -32.84 0.10
N ARG A 98 -21.96 -32.38 0.54
CA ARG A 98 -21.76 -31.97 1.94
C ARG A 98 -22.58 -30.74 2.27
N VAL A 99 -22.66 -29.74 1.39
CA VAL A 99 -23.49 -28.55 1.62
C VAL A 99 -24.96 -28.93 1.71
N ARG A 100 -25.48 -29.71 0.75
CA ARG A 100 -26.90 -30.15 0.75
C ARG A 100 -27.31 -30.92 1.98
N LYS A 101 -26.42 -31.73 2.57
CA LYS A 101 -26.69 -32.44 3.83
C LYS A 101 -26.97 -31.52 5.02
N HIS A 102 -26.58 -30.25 4.95
CA HIS A 102 -26.81 -29.26 5.99
C HIS A 102 -28.01 -28.34 5.69
N LEU A 103 -28.70 -28.54 4.57
CA LEU A 103 -29.88 -27.78 4.16
C LEU A 103 -31.14 -28.64 4.32
N GLU A 104 -32.29 -27.99 4.35
CA GLU A 104 -33.57 -28.71 4.32
C GLU A 104 -33.78 -29.40 2.96
N PRO A 105 -34.48 -30.55 2.90
CA PRO A 105 -34.57 -31.38 1.68
C PRO A 105 -35.04 -30.67 0.41
N ASP A 106 -35.89 -29.65 0.54
CA ASP A 106 -36.50 -28.91 -0.56
C ASP A 106 -35.88 -27.50 -0.75
N GLU A 107 -34.80 -27.19 -0.04
CA GLU A 107 -34.15 -25.89 -0.12
C GLU A 107 -33.36 -25.75 -1.43
N GLN A 108 -33.64 -24.69 -2.18
CA GLN A 108 -32.94 -24.40 -3.42
C GLN A 108 -31.55 -23.83 -3.12
N LEU A 109 -30.52 -24.48 -3.66
CA LEU A 109 -29.12 -24.07 -3.53
C LEU A 109 -28.63 -23.45 -4.83
N GLU A 110 -28.17 -22.20 -4.72
CA GLU A 110 -27.52 -21.47 -5.82
C GLU A 110 -26.06 -21.19 -5.46
N TYR A 111 -25.18 -21.25 -6.47
CA TYR A 111 -23.77 -20.93 -6.32
C TYR A 111 -23.42 -19.67 -7.10
N THR A 112 -22.61 -18.81 -6.49
CA THR A 112 -21.90 -17.74 -7.20
C THR A 112 -20.48 -18.23 -7.49
N ILE A 113 -20.05 -18.07 -8.75
CA ILE A 113 -18.71 -18.47 -9.18
C ILE A 113 -17.94 -17.20 -9.52
N GLU A 114 -16.80 -17.03 -8.86
CA GLU A 114 -15.90 -15.89 -9.06
C GLU A 114 -14.50 -16.40 -9.44
N TYR A 115 -13.76 -15.60 -10.22
CA TYR A 115 -12.36 -15.90 -10.49
C TYR A 115 -11.55 -15.73 -9.20
N LYS A 116 -10.77 -16.77 -8.85
CA LYS A 116 -9.81 -16.67 -7.76
C LYS A 116 -8.63 -15.80 -8.20
N ILE A 117 -8.60 -14.57 -7.71
CA ILE A 117 -7.47 -13.66 -7.92
C ILE A 117 -6.27 -14.17 -7.13
N ASP A 118 -5.13 -14.33 -7.81
CA ASP A 118 -3.87 -14.66 -7.15
C ASP A 118 -3.17 -13.38 -6.70
N GLY A 119 -3.44 -12.98 -5.47
CA GLY A 119 -2.98 -11.72 -4.91
C GLY A 119 -2.98 -11.73 -3.39
N VAL A 120 -2.90 -10.53 -2.81
CA VAL A 120 -2.89 -10.34 -1.36
C VAL A 120 -4.30 -9.97 -0.89
N ALA A 121 -4.81 -10.73 0.07
CA ALA A 121 -6.08 -10.40 0.72
C ALA A 121 -5.88 -9.23 1.69
N ILE A 122 -6.78 -8.24 1.60
CA ILE A 122 -6.78 -7.04 2.44
C ILE A 122 -8.17 -6.81 3.05
N ALA A 123 -8.21 -6.19 4.22
CA ALA A 123 -9.43 -5.71 4.86
C ALA A 123 -9.44 -4.18 4.85
N LEU A 124 -10.53 -3.59 4.35
CA LEU A 124 -10.72 -2.13 4.33
C LEU A 124 -11.83 -1.76 5.30
N ILE A 125 -11.53 -0.87 6.23
CA ILE A 125 -12.47 -0.39 7.25
C ILE A 125 -12.91 1.03 6.90
N TYR A 126 -14.22 1.19 6.73
CA TYR A 126 -14.84 2.48 6.45
C TYR A 126 -15.69 2.94 7.63
N GLU A 127 -15.53 4.19 8.02
CA GLU A 127 -16.38 4.84 9.02
C GLU A 127 -17.04 6.07 8.40
N ARG A 128 -18.38 6.10 8.43
CA ARG A 128 -19.19 7.16 7.80
C ARG A 128 -18.81 7.40 6.32
N GLY A 129 -18.51 6.31 5.60
CA GLY A 129 -18.15 6.33 4.18
C GLY A 129 -16.70 6.77 3.89
N LYS A 130 -15.87 7.00 4.91
CA LYS A 130 -14.45 7.33 4.73
C LYS A 130 -13.59 6.12 5.11
N LEU A 131 -12.59 5.82 4.28
CA LEU A 131 -11.58 4.82 4.62
C LEU A 131 -10.80 5.31 5.85
N THR A 132 -10.80 4.52 6.92
CA THR A 132 -10.08 4.83 8.15
C THR A 132 -8.92 3.89 8.39
N GLN A 133 -8.97 2.68 7.85
CA GLN A 133 -7.90 1.70 8.02
C GLN A 133 -7.89 0.66 6.90
N ALA A 134 -6.70 0.22 6.49
CA ALA A 134 -6.49 -0.92 5.62
C ALA A 134 -5.49 -1.90 6.26
N LEU A 135 -5.83 -3.18 6.30
CA LEU A 135 -5.01 -4.23 6.90
C LEU A 135 -4.69 -5.34 5.89
N THR A 136 -3.49 -5.91 5.93
CA THR A 136 -3.22 -7.20 5.26
C THR A 136 -3.98 -8.33 5.96
N ARG A 137 -4.16 -9.49 5.30
CA ARG A 137 -4.73 -10.67 5.97
C ARG A 137 -3.88 -11.15 7.14
N GLY A 138 -2.56 -11.15 7.00
CA GLY A 138 -1.64 -11.79 7.94
C GLY A 138 -2.00 -13.26 8.19
N ASP A 139 -2.17 -13.64 9.46
CA ASP A 139 -2.57 -15.00 9.87
C ASP A 139 -4.09 -15.23 9.84
N GLY A 140 -4.86 -14.21 9.45
CA GLY A 140 -6.32 -14.20 9.45
C GLY A 140 -6.94 -13.68 10.75
N ARG A 141 -6.18 -13.54 11.83
CA ARG A 141 -6.61 -12.94 13.11
C ARG A 141 -5.94 -11.59 13.36
N THR A 142 -4.71 -11.43 12.91
CA THR A 142 -3.99 -10.16 12.91
C THR A 142 -3.37 -9.89 11.54
N GLY A 143 -3.24 -8.62 11.22
CA GLY A 143 -2.76 -8.14 9.93
C GLY A 143 -1.92 -6.88 10.09
N ASP A 144 -1.15 -6.55 9.08
CA ASP A 144 -0.30 -5.37 9.06
C ASP A 144 -1.09 -4.15 8.61
N ASP A 145 -0.97 -3.02 9.32
CA ASP A 145 -1.59 -1.76 8.93
C ASP A 145 -0.88 -1.17 7.70
N ILE A 146 -1.61 -1.17 6.60
CA ILE A 146 -1.19 -0.68 5.29
C ILE A 146 -2.04 0.50 4.83
N THR A 147 -2.68 1.23 5.75
CA THR A 147 -3.57 2.37 5.43
C THR A 147 -2.88 3.45 4.60
N HIS A 148 -1.57 3.64 4.79
CA HIS A 148 -0.76 4.58 4.02
C HIS A 148 -0.52 4.15 2.56
N ASN A 149 -0.70 2.85 2.24
CA ASN A 149 -0.53 2.29 0.90
C ASN A 149 -1.86 2.11 0.15
N ALA A 150 -3.01 2.37 0.79
CA ALA A 150 -4.34 2.02 0.32
C ALA A 150 -5.15 3.21 -0.23
#